data_AF-A0A329CW33-F1
#
_entry.id   AF-A0A329CW33-F1
#
_cell.length_a   1.000
_cell.length_b   1.000
_cell.length_c   1.000
_cell.angle_alpha   90.00
_cell.angle_beta   90.00
_cell.angle_gamma   90.00
#
_symmetry.space_group_name_H-M   'P 1'
#
loop_
_entity.id
_entity.type
_entity.pdbx_description
1 polymer ?
#
loop_
_entity_poly.entity_id
_entity_poly.type
_entity_poly.pdbx_seq_one_letter_code
_entity_poly.pdbx_strand_id
1 'polypeptide(L)'
;MSDKQTTAAAGQLPGGELIEAVSIDRLADILKAAGYRVTVAEQNGAVQLMSASQGVGFSVRFGNAAQEAAASTDATALRYLDYTHSCVLQVQGELPMELVTSWNRTKRFARLADHGPFLALEMDVIVAGGVTERYLRSTIELWDRLIQELLLHLRNRPALAEQPAASRATSPASFAAQAGAGADPAVRENGAREKALVQ
;
A
#
# COMPACT_ATOMS: atom_id res chain seq x y z
N MET A 1 25.34 -7.95 56.10
CA MET A 1 24.02 -7.65 55.51
C MET A 1 24.29 -7.25 54.08
N SER A 2 24.14 -8.21 53.18
CA SER A 2 24.54 -8.15 51.79
C SER A 2 23.28 -8.10 50.94
N ASP A 3 23.04 -7.00 50.25
CA ASP A 3 22.10 -6.96 49.14
C ASP A 3 22.88 -6.56 47.88
N LYS A 4 23.43 -7.59 47.22
CA LYS A 4 23.93 -7.47 45.85
C LYS A 4 22.71 -7.33 44.95
N GLN A 5 22.50 -6.12 44.45
CA GLN A 5 21.67 -5.83 43.28
C GLN A 5 22.05 -6.79 42.15
N THR A 6 21.15 -7.72 41.85
CA THR A 6 21.19 -8.54 40.65
C THR A 6 20.53 -7.74 39.54
N THR A 7 21.33 -6.97 38.80
CA THR A 7 20.91 -6.41 37.51
C THR A 7 20.75 -7.58 36.55
N ALA A 8 19.51 -7.94 36.25
CA ALA A 8 19.19 -8.85 35.17
C ALA A 8 19.60 -8.18 33.85
N ALA A 9 20.72 -8.63 33.28
CA ALA A 9 21.07 -8.35 31.90
C ALA A 9 19.96 -8.94 31.01
N ALA A 10 19.13 -8.07 30.44
CA ALA A 10 18.26 -8.45 29.35
C ALA A 10 19.14 -9.00 28.23
N GLY A 11 19.10 -10.31 28.03
CA GLY A 11 19.87 -10.98 27.00
C GLY A 11 19.45 -10.45 25.64
N GLN A 12 20.31 -9.66 25.02
CA GLN A 12 20.22 -9.32 23.60
C GLN A 12 20.28 -10.65 22.83
N LEU A 13 19.12 -11.11 22.36
CA LEU A 13 19.07 -12.25 21.45
C LEU A 13 19.92 -11.92 20.22
N PRO A 14 20.68 -12.88 19.65
CA PRO A 14 21.39 -12.70 18.40
C PRO A 14 20.38 -12.66 17.24
N GLY A 15 19.68 -11.52 17.14
CA GLY A 15 18.64 -11.21 16.17
C GLY A 15 18.34 -9.73 16.33
N GLY A 16 18.40 -8.96 15.25
CA GLY A 16 18.33 -7.49 15.30
C GLY A 16 17.10 -6.93 16.02
N GLU A 17 17.13 -5.63 16.26
CA GLU A 17 16.02 -4.87 16.87
C GLU A 17 14.66 -5.29 16.31
N LEU A 18 13.72 -5.60 17.21
CA LEU A 18 12.35 -5.92 16.85
C LEU A 18 11.57 -4.62 16.57
N ILE A 19 10.86 -4.63 15.45
CA ILE A 19 10.03 -3.55 14.94
C ILE A 19 8.59 -3.98 15.14
N GLU A 20 7.90 -3.35 16.08
CA GLU A 20 6.48 -3.64 16.36
C GLU A 20 5.54 -2.64 15.66
N ALA A 21 6.06 -1.48 15.29
CA ALA A 21 5.38 -0.47 14.50
C ALA A 21 6.41 0.31 13.67
N VAL A 22 6.01 0.79 12.49
CA VAL A 22 6.88 1.49 11.54
C VAL A 22 6.41 2.94 11.35
N SER A 23 7.34 3.89 11.33
CA SER A 23 7.05 5.27 10.90
C SER A 23 7.29 5.45 9.41
N ILE A 24 6.74 6.53 8.85
CA ILE A 24 6.88 6.88 7.44
C ILE A 24 8.36 7.01 7.06
N ASP A 25 9.14 7.75 7.87
CA ASP A 25 10.56 7.98 7.63
C ASP A 25 11.38 6.69 7.71
N ARG A 26 11.10 5.83 8.72
CA ARG A 26 11.82 4.57 8.87
C ARG A 26 11.61 3.67 7.66
N LEU A 27 10.37 3.56 7.16
CA LEU A 27 10.10 2.75 5.98
C LEU A 27 10.71 3.37 4.71
N ALA A 28 10.69 4.70 4.59
CA ALA A 28 11.34 5.41 3.49
C ALA A 28 12.85 5.13 3.47
N ASP A 29 13.52 5.13 4.62
CA ASP A 29 14.94 4.85 4.72
C ASP A 29 15.28 3.39 4.42
N ILE A 30 14.44 2.44 4.83
CA ILE A 30 14.59 1.03 4.46
C ILE A 30 14.45 0.84 2.94
N LEU A 31 13.47 1.49 2.30
CA LEU A 31 13.31 1.48 0.84
C LEU A 31 14.52 2.10 0.12
N LYS A 32 15.01 3.26 0.59
CA LYS A 32 16.23 3.89 0.04
C LYS A 32 17.44 2.97 0.19
N ALA A 33 17.60 2.30 1.33
CA ALA A 33 18.67 1.34 1.57
C ALA A 33 18.56 0.10 0.66
N ALA A 34 17.36 -0.26 0.22
CA ALA A 34 17.12 -1.28 -0.81
C ALA A 34 17.35 -0.77 -2.25
N GLY A 35 17.76 0.49 -2.43
CA GLY A 35 18.11 1.07 -3.74
C GLY A 35 16.99 1.87 -4.40
N TYR A 36 15.86 2.08 -3.73
CA TYR A 36 14.74 2.82 -4.29
C TYR A 36 14.93 4.34 -4.19
N ARG A 37 14.37 5.04 -5.17
CA ARG A 37 14.06 6.46 -5.04
C ARG A 37 12.70 6.59 -4.36
N VAL A 38 12.62 7.38 -3.30
CA VAL A 38 11.39 7.54 -2.51
C VAL A 38 10.98 9.01 -2.53
N THR A 39 9.70 9.24 -2.82
CA THR A 39 9.05 10.56 -2.69
C THR A 39 7.89 10.42 -1.71
N VAL A 40 7.82 11.32 -0.72
CA VAL A 40 6.66 11.40 0.17
C VAL A 40 5.59 12.23 -0.52
N ALA A 41 4.36 11.73 -0.56
CA ALA A 41 3.23 12.42 -1.17
C ALA A 41 1.98 12.29 -0.28
N GLU A 42 1.13 13.30 -0.29
CA GLU A 42 -0.19 13.25 0.33
C GLU A 42 -1.25 13.01 -0.75
N GLN A 43 -2.08 11.99 -0.58
CA GLN A 43 -3.19 11.67 -1.48
C GLN A 43 -4.45 11.39 -0.65
N ASN A 44 -5.55 12.07 -0.98
CA ASN A 44 -6.83 11.96 -0.28
C ASN A 44 -6.70 12.17 1.25
N GLY A 45 -5.80 13.08 1.67
CA GLY A 45 -5.54 13.37 3.08
C GLY A 45 -4.69 12.31 3.80
N ALA A 46 -4.15 11.32 3.10
CA ALA A 46 -3.25 10.30 3.66
C ALA A 46 -1.85 10.44 3.07
N VAL A 47 -0.83 10.38 3.93
CA VAL A 47 0.57 10.35 3.50
C VAL A 47 0.92 8.95 3.00
N GLN A 48 1.61 8.89 1.87
CA GLN A 48 2.12 7.66 1.27
C GLN A 48 3.51 7.88 0.69
N LEU A 49 4.25 6.78 0.55
CA LEU A 49 5.53 6.79 -0.16
C LEU A 49 5.29 6.41 -1.62
N MET A 50 5.92 7.11 -2.55
CA MET A 50 5.91 6.80 -3.97
C MET A 50 7.30 6.37 -4.42
N SER A 51 7.34 5.32 -5.23
CA SER A 51 8.57 4.80 -5.82
C SER A 51 8.28 4.09 -7.14
N ALA A 52 9.30 3.47 -7.73
CA ALA A 52 9.16 2.67 -8.94
C ALA A 52 10.09 1.47 -8.91
N SER A 53 9.60 0.33 -9.41
CA SER A 53 10.39 -0.87 -9.68
C SER A 53 10.26 -1.23 -11.16
N GLN A 54 11.38 -1.53 -11.83
CA GLN A 54 11.40 -1.99 -13.23
C GLN A 54 10.66 -1.06 -14.20
N GLY A 55 10.62 0.25 -13.92
CA GLY A 55 9.90 1.25 -14.72
C GLY A 55 8.41 1.36 -14.41
N VAL A 56 7.89 0.61 -13.44
CA VAL A 56 6.50 0.64 -12.98
C VAL A 56 6.42 1.39 -11.65
N GLY A 57 5.58 2.42 -11.59
CA GLY A 57 5.32 3.17 -10.37
C GLY A 57 4.52 2.35 -9.36
N PHE A 58 4.88 2.45 -8.08
CA PHE A 58 4.10 1.91 -6.97
C PHE A 58 4.06 2.91 -5.81
N SER A 59 3.04 2.76 -4.96
CA SER A 59 2.96 3.46 -3.68
C SER A 59 3.01 2.50 -2.50
N VAL A 60 3.40 3.03 -1.34
CA VAL A 60 3.27 2.37 -0.05
C VAL A 60 2.31 3.20 0.79
N ARG A 61 1.16 2.60 1.11
CA ARG A 61 0.12 3.22 1.92
C ARG A 61 0.18 2.66 3.33
N PHE A 62 0.10 3.53 4.32
CA PHE A 62 0.13 3.12 5.73
C PHE A 62 -1.28 2.78 6.21
N GLY A 63 -1.41 1.68 6.95
CA GLY A 63 -2.69 1.13 7.40
C GLY A 63 -3.01 1.52 8.83
N ASN A 64 -3.09 0.55 9.73
CA ASN A 64 -3.55 0.77 11.10
C ASN A 64 -2.49 1.51 11.93
N ALA A 65 -2.86 2.61 12.59
CA ALA A 65 -1.97 3.32 13.51
C ALA A 65 -1.83 2.56 14.85
N ALA A 66 -0.62 2.57 15.43
CA ALA A 66 -0.37 2.05 16.78
C ALA A 66 -1.03 2.96 17.83
N GLN A 67 -1.62 2.38 18.88
CA GLN A 67 -2.41 3.13 19.87
C GLN A 67 -1.64 4.27 20.57
N GLU A 68 -0.33 4.10 20.79
CA GLU A 68 0.53 5.14 21.38
C GLU A 68 0.74 6.36 20.46
N ALA A 69 0.49 6.21 19.16
CA ALA A 69 0.64 7.26 18.16
C ALA A 69 -0.67 7.98 17.82
N ALA A 70 -1.84 7.40 18.12
CA ALA A 70 -3.15 7.90 17.69
C ALA A 70 -3.56 9.26 18.30
N ALA A 71 -2.82 9.75 19.30
CA ALA A 71 -3.05 11.07 19.93
C ALA A 71 -2.28 12.22 19.26
N SER A 72 -1.38 11.93 18.30
CA SER A 72 -0.61 12.95 17.57
C SER A 72 -1.39 13.48 16.38
N THR A 73 -1.45 14.81 16.21
CA THR A 73 -1.96 15.47 15.01
C THR A 73 -0.91 15.57 13.89
N ASP A 74 0.35 15.24 14.17
CA ASP A 74 1.42 15.16 13.18
C ASP A 74 1.45 13.77 12.55
N ALA A 75 1.11 13.70 11.27
CA ALA A 75 1.09 12.47 10.48
C ALA A 75 2.46 11.78 10.38
N THR A 76 3.56 12.52 10.49
CA THR A 76 4.92 11.96 10.42
C THR A 76 5.37 11.32 11.73
N ALA A 77 4.80 11.77 12.86
CA ALA A 77 4.99 11.17 14.17
C ALA A 77 4.16 9.88 14.36
N LEU A 78 3.21 9.61 13.45
CA LEU A 78 2.41 8.39 13.49
C LEU A 78 3.26 7.15 13.23
N ARG A 79 2.96 6.10 13.98
CA ARG A 79 3.51 4.76 13.78
C ARG A 79 2.40 3.81 13.38
N TYR A 80 2.71 2.89 12.49
CA TYR A 80 1.75 2.00 11.86
C TYR A 80 2.10 0.53 12.11
N LEU A 81 1.06 -0.27 12.31
CA LEU A 81 1.12 -1.71 12.56
C LEU A 81 1.19 -2.53 11.27
N ASP A 82 0.83 -1.92 10.15
CA ASP A 82 0.85 -2.50 8.82
C ASP A 82 0.92 -1.42 7.73
N TYR A 83 1.28 -1.86 6.53
CA TYR A 83 1.28 -1.05 5.32
C TYR A 83 1.03 -1.93 4.10
N THR A 84 0.62 -1.31 2.99
CA THR A 84 0.32 -1.99 1.73
C THR A 84 1.21 -1.45 0.62
N HIS A 85 1.94 -2.33 -0.06
CA HIS A 85 2.52 -2.03 -1.36
C HIS A 85 1.42 -2.09 -2.42
N SER A 86 1.31 -1.06 -3.26
CA SER A 86 0.27 -0.97 -4.29
C SER A 86 0.84 -0.49 -5.62
N CYS A 87 0.59 -1.25 -6.68
CA CYS A 87 0.94 -0.91 -8.06
C CYS A 87 -0.36 -0.82 -8.85
N VAL A 88 -0.64 0.35 -9.41
CA VAL A 88 -1.84 0.58 -10.23
C VAL A 88 -1.42 0.79 -11.69
N LEU A 89 -1.98 -0.03 -12.57
CA LEU A 89 -1.76 0.03 -14.01
C LEU A 89 -3.03 0.49 -14.70
N GLN A 90 -2.90 1.40 -15.66
CA GLN A 90 -4.01 1.73 -16.54
C GLN A 90 -4.14 0.66 -17.62
N VAL A 91 -5.34 0.13 -17.76
CA VAL A 91 -5.70 -0.85 -18.78
C VAL A 91 -6.07 -0.10 -20.06
N GLN A 92 -5.52 -0.55 -21.19
CA GLN A 92 -5.93 -0.11 -22.52
C GLN A 92 -6.67 -1.27 -23.18
N GLY A 93 -7.94 -1.06 -23.52
CA GLY A 93 -8.80 -2.11 -24.08
C GLY A 93 -9.43 -3.02 -23.02
N GLU A 94 -9.87 -4.20 -23.44
CA GLU A 94 -10.56 -5.16 -22.57
C GLU A 94 -9.58 -6.17 -21.96
N LEU A 95 -9.70 -6.41 -20.65
CA LEU A 95 -8.97 -7.48 -19.98
C LEU A 95 -9.72 -8.82 -20.11
N PRO A 96 -9.00 -9.93 -20.33
CA PRO A 96 -9.61 -11.25 -20.25
C PRO A 96 -10.20 -11.51 -18.85
N MET A 97 -11.44 -11.98 -18.78
CA MET A 97 -12.16 -12.22 -17.50
C MET A 97 -11.38 -13.11 -16.51
N GLU A 98 -10.60 -14.06 -17.01
CA GLU A 98 -9.82 -15.01 -16.19
C GLU A 98 -8.48 -14.45 -15.68
N LEU A 99 -8.06 -13.25 -16.11
CA LEU A 99 -6.74 -12.71 -15.80
C LEU A 99 -6.54 -12.52 -14.30
N VAL A 100 -7.52 -11.90 -13.64
CA VAL A 100 -7.50 -11.64 -12.19
C VAL A 100 -7.66 -12.93 -11.40
N THR A 101 -8.66 -13.75 -11.75
CA THR A 101 -8.95 -15.02 -11.08
C THR A 101 -7.76 -15.97 -11.13
N SER A 102 -7.11 -16.10 -12.29
CA SER A 102 -5.92 -16.95 -12.44
C SER A 102 -4.73 -16.45 -11.64
N TRP A 103 -4.52 -15.13 -11.54
CA TRP A 103 -3.49 -14.56 -10.67
C TRP A 103 -3.75 -14.93 -9.21
N ASN A 104 -4.93 -14.56 -8.70
CA ASN A 104 -5.31 -14.72 -7.29
C ASN A 104 -5.35 -16.21 -6.87
N ARG A 105 -5.61 -17.14 -7.80
CA ARG A 105 -5.51 -18.59 -7.53
C ARG A 105 -4.07 -19.06 -7.30
N THR A 106 -3.09 -18.41 -7.92
CA THR A 106 -1.68 -18.84 -7.86
C THR A 106 -0.87 -18.10 -6.81
N LYS A 107 -1.27 -16.88 -6.43
CA LYS A 107 -0.52 -16.04 -5.49
C LYS A 107 -1.15 -16.08 -4.11
N ARG A 108 -0.29 -16.21 -3.10
CA ARG A 108 -0.70 -16.26 -1.68
C ARG A 108 -0.54 -14.93 -0.96
N PHE A 109 0.37 -14.09 -1.43
CA PHE A 109 0.83 -12.88 -0.74
C PHE A 109 0.53 -11.60 -1.51
N ALA A 110 -0.13 -11.68 -2.66
CA ALA A 110 -0.53 -10.51 -3.42
C ALA A 110 -1.89 -10.74 -4.07
N ARG A 111 -2.70 -9.68 -4.10
CA ARG A 111 -4.01 -9.67 -4.72
C ARG A 111 -4.00 -8.75 -5.93
N LEU A 112 -4.59 -9.23 -7.01
CA LEU A 112 -4.88 -8.42 -8.18
C LEU A 112 -6.37 -8.09 -8.16
N ALA A 113 -6.71 -6.83 -8.40
CA ALA A 113 -8.08 -6.33 -8.43
C ALA A 113 -8.31 -5.51 -9.70
N ASP A 114 -9.49 -5.70 -10.30
CA ASP A 114 -9.97 -4.93 -11.44
C ASP A 114 -10.88 -3.81 -10.94
N HIS A 115 -10.57 -2.58 -11.36
CA HIS A 115 -11.33 -1.37 -11.07
C HIS A 115 -11.74 -0.66 -12.37
N GLY A 116 -12.04 -1.42 -13.43
CA GLY A 116 -12.44 -0.90 -14.74
C GLY A 116 -11.23 -0.46 -15.55
N PRO A 117 -10.96 0.86 -15.71
CA PRO A 117 -9.77 1.32 -16.43
C PRO A 117 -8.45 1.06 -15.68
N PHE A 118 -8.50 0.53 -14.46
CA PHE A 118 -7.33 0.31 -13.62
C PHE A 118 -7.25 -1.12 -13.12
N LEU A 119 -6.04 -1.65 -13.12
CA LEU A 119 -5.68 -2.92 -12.51
C LEU A 119 -4.74 -2.65 -11.35
N ALA A 120 -5.13 -3.05 -10.13
CA ALA A 120 -4.35 -2.81 -8.92
C ALA A 120 -3.76 -4.13 -8.41
N LEU A 121 -2.44 -4.18 -8.27
CA LEU A 121 -1.73 -5.22 -7.55
C LEU A 121 -1.40 -4.72 -6.16
N GLU A 122 -1.77 -5.48 -5.13
CA GLU A 122 -1.57 -5.10 -3.74
C GLU A 122 -0.94 -6.23 -2.94
N MET A 123 -0.02 -5.88 -2.03
CA MET A 123 0.56 -6.76 -1.04
C MET A 123 0.58 -6.07 0.31
N ASP A 124 -0.11 -6.67 1.28
CA ASP A 124 -0.15 -6.19 2.65
C ASP A 124 1.03 -6.75 3.46
N VAL A 125 1.61 -5.92 4.33
CA VAL A 125 2.69 -6.28 5.24
C VAL A 125 2.31 -5.87 6.65
N ILE A 126 2.28 -6.85 7.55
CA ILE A 126 2.06 -6.63 8.99
C ILE A 126 3.41 -6.60 9.72
N VAL A 127 3.57 -5.63 10.62
CA VAL A 127 4.75 -5.52 11.51
C VAL A 127 4.39 -5.74 12.97
N ALA A 128 3.09 -5.67 13.30
CA ALA A 128 2.59 -5.98 14.63
C ALA A 128 3.06 -7.37 15.11
N GLY A 129 3.47 -7.46 16.38
CA GLY A 129 4.01 -8.68 16.98
C GLY A 129 5.54 -8.82 16.88
N GLY A 130 6.23 -7.83 16.29
CA GLY A 130 7.68 -7.74 16.29
C GLY A 130 8.30 -8.47 15.10
N VAL A 131 8.82 -7.69 14.16
CA VAL A 131 9.57 -8.20 12.99
C VAL A 131 10.98 -7.62 12.97
N THR A 132 11.90 -8.24 12.26
CA THR A 132 13.25 -7.68 12.08
C THR A 132 13.30 -6.77 10.84
N GLU A 133 14.28 -5.88 10.76
CA GLU A 133 14.51 -5.10 9.53
C GLU A 133 14.82 -6.01 8.31
N ARG A 134 15.42 -7.18 8.55
CA ARG A 134 15.62 -8.21 7.51
C ARG A 134 14.30 -8.71 6.95
N TYR A 135 13.26 -8.84 7.77
CA TYR A 135 11.92 -9.20 7.30
C TYR A 135 11.39 -8.13 6.33
N LEU A 136 11.48 -6.84 6.69
CA LEU A 136 11.03 -5.74 5.83
C LEU A 136 11.81 -5.65 4.51
N ARG A 137 13.12 -5.91 4.53
CA ARG A 137 13.89 -6.05 3.28
C ARG A 137 13.39 -7.22 2.44
N SER A 138 13.08 -8.36 3.08
CA SER A 138 12.57 -9.55 2.38
C SER A 138 11.19 -9.31 1.76
N THR A 139 10.32 -8.50 2.39
CA THR A 139 9.02 -8.12 1.79
C THR A 139 9.21 -7.21 0.59
N ILE A 140 10.16 -6.28 0.63
CA ILE A 140 10.53 -5.43 -0.52
C ILE A 140 11.06 -6.29 -1.69
N GLU A 141 11.95 -7.26 -1.42
CA GLU A 141 12.43 -8.19 -2.46
C GLU A 141 11.29 -9.06 -3.04
N LEU A 142 10.34 -9.48 -2.20
CA LEU A 142 9.15 -10.21 -2.67
C LEU A 142 8.28 -9.33 -3.56
N TRP A 143 8.08 -8.07 -3.19
CA TRP A 143 7.35 -7.09 -3.99
C TRP A 143 7.95 -6.93 -5.39
N ASP A 144 9.27 -6.83 -5.50
CA ASP A 144 9.98 -6.76 -6.78
C ASP A 144 9.71 -7.97 -7.68
N ARG A 145 9.74 -9.17 -7.09
CA ARG A 145 9.44 -10.41 -7.82
C ARG A 145 7.98 -10.45 -8.26
N LEU A 146 7.06 -9.99 -7.42
CA LEU A 146 5.63 -9.94 -7.75
C LEU A 146 5.33 -8.98 -8.90
N ILE A 147 5.98 -7.80 -8.95
CA ILE A 147 5.85 -6.88 -10.09
C ILE A 147 6.36 -7.56 -11.37
N GLN A 148 7.54 -8.19 -11.32
CA GLN A 148 8.09 -8.91 -12.47
C GLN A 148 7.15 -10.01 -12.97
N GLU A 149 6.64 -10.82 -12.04
CA GLU A 149 5.69 -11.90 -12.33
C GLU A 149 4.37 -11.35 -12.90
N LEU A 150 3.88 -10.21 -12.41
CA LEU A 150 2.69 -9.56 -12.96
C LEU A 150 2.93 -9.17 -14.42
N LEU A 151 4.03 -8.49 -14.72
CA LEU A 151 4.36 -8.08 -16.09
C LEU A 151 4.46 -9.28 -17.03
N LEU A 152 5.03 -10.39 -16.57
CA LEU A 152 5.06 -11.66 -17.31
C LEU A 152 3.66 -12.25 -17.50
N HIS A 153 2.81 -12.21 -16.47
CA HIS A 153 1.42 -12.69 -16.51
C HIS A 153 0.55 -11.89 -17.49
N LEU A 154 0.81 -10.59 -17.61
CA LEU A 154 0.16 -9.72 -18.58
C LEU A 154 0.67 -9.99 -20.01
N ARG A 155 1.98 -10.18 -20.20
CA ARG A 155 2.59 -10.40 -21.52
C ARG A 155 2.27 -11.77 -22.12
N ASN A 156 2.19 -12.82 -21.31
CA ASN A 156 1.98 -14.19 -21.80
C ASN A 156 0.53 -14.47 -22.28
N ARG A 157 -0.29 -13.43 -22.49
CA ARG A 157 -1.66 -13.53 -23.00
C ARG A 157 -1.84 -12.69 -24.27
N PRO A 158 -1.84 -13.33 -25.46
CA PRO A 158 -1.80 -12.63 -26.75
C PRO A 158 -3.04 -11.79 -27.08
N ALA A 159 -4.15 -11.90 -26.35
CA ALA A 159 -5.31 -11.00 -26.50
C ALA A 159 -4.98 -9.53 -26.14
N LEU A 160 -3.90 -9.27 -25.39
CA LEU A 160 -3.40 -7.93 -25.09
C LEU A 160 -2.34 -7.43 -26.10
N ALA A 161 -1.84 -8.29 -27.00
CA ALA A 161 -0.71 -8.02 -27.88
C ALA A 161 -1.11 -7.47 -29.26
N GLU A 162 -2.40 -7.45 -29.61
CA GLU A 162 -2.90 -6.95 -30.89
C GLU A 162 -3.37 -5.48 -30.82
N GLN A 163 -2.58 -4.59 -30.20
CA GLN A 163 -2.76 -3.13 -30.36
C GLN A 163 -1.42 -2.45 -30.68
N PRO A 164 -1.28 -1.78 -31.83
CA PRO A 164 -0.01 -1.26 -32.31
C PRO A 164 0.51 -0.07 -31.49
N ALA A 165 1.84 -0.01 -31.43
CA ALA A 165 2.70 0.84 -30.61
C ALA A 165 2.68 2.35 -30.97
N ALA A 166 1.52 3.00 -30.97
CA ALA A 166 1.38 4.41 -31.33
C ALA A 166 1.31 5.41 -30.15
N SER A 167 1.25 4.96 -28.90
CA SER A 167 0.97 5.84 -27.74
C SER A 167 2.11 5.93 -26.72
N ARG A 168 3.38 5.86 -27.15
CA ARG A 168 4.56 5.95 -26.25
C ARG A 168 5.00 7.41 -25.99
N ALA A 169 4.05 8.33 -25.82
CA ALA A 169 4.32 9.73 -25.50
C ALA A 169 3.29 10.29 -24.51
N THR A 170 3.35 9.86 -23.26
CA THR A 170 2.72 10.59 -22.16
C THR A 170 3.56 10.49 -20.89
N SER A 171 4.10 11.63 -20.47
CA SER A 171 4.90 11.83 -19.27
C SER A 171 4.13 11.47 -17.97
N PRO A 172 4.83 11.05 -16.90
CA PRO A 172 4.23 10.45 -15.70
C PRO A 172 3.49 11.42 -14.75
N ALA A 173 3.26 12.67 -15.16
CA ALA A 173 2.72 13.72 -14.28
C ALA A 173 1.18 13.80 -14.23
N SER A 174 0.45 12.94 -14.96
CA SER A 174 -1.02 13.03 -15.08
C SER A 174 -1.81 11.94 -14.34
N PHE A 175 -1.16 10.98 -13.67
CA PHE A 175 -1.87 9.87 -13.01
C PHE A 175 -2.49 10.24 -11.65
N ALA A 176 -2.26 11.45 -11.14
CA ALA A 176 -2.72 11.88 -9.82
C ALA A 176 -4.16 12.44 -9.78
N ALA A 177 -4.86 12.59 -10.91
CA ALA A 177 -6.05 13.45 -10.95
C ALA A 177 -7.40 12.81 -11.36
N GLN A 178 -7.49 11.52 -11.73
CA GLN A 178 -8.71 11.02 -12.40
C GLN A 178 -9.41 9.77 -11.83
N ALA A 179 -8.96 9.19 -10.72
CA ALA A 179 -9.63 8.03 -10.12
C ALA A 179 -10.57 8.38 -8.94
N GLY A 180 -11.33 9.49 -9.03
CA GLY A 180 -12.12 10.01 -7.89
C GLY A 180 -13.47 10.63 -8.22
N ALA A 181 -14.02 10.45 -9.42
CA ALA A 181 -15.35 10.97 -9.75
C ALA A 181 -16.37 9.83 -9.88
N GLY A 182 -17.01 9.47 -8.76
CA GLY A 182 -18.07 8.46 -8.76
C GLY A 182 -18.66 8.15 -7.38
N ALA A 183 -19.20 9.14 -6.68
CA ALA A 183 -20.23 8.90 -5.65
C ALA A 183 -21.08 10.16 -5.45
N ASP A 184 -22.36 10.02 -5.83
CA ASP A 184 -23.45 11.00 -5.79
C ASP A 184 -23.88 11.34 -4.35
N PRO A 185 -24.15 12.62 -3.99
CA PRO A 185 -24.58 12.99 -2.64
C PRO A 185 -26.10 12.87 -2.46
N ALA A 186 -26.55 11.89 -1.68
CA ALA A 186 -27.93 11.80 -1.22
C ALA A 186 -28.02 11.92 0.31
N VAL A 187 -28.02 13.15 0.83
CA VAL A 187 -28.62 13.47 2.13
C VAL A 187 -29.49 14.71 1.93
N ARG A 188 -30.77 14.48 1.63
CA ARG A 188 -31.80 15.53 1.70
C ARG A 188 -32.24 15.69 3.14
N GLU A 189 -31.88 16.85 3.65
CA GLU A 189 -32.52 17.60 4.73
C GLU A 189 -34.05 17.46 4.69
N ASN A 190 -34.66 17.05 5.80
CA ASN A 190 -36.11 17.13 5.96
C ASN A 190 -36.43 17.80 7.31
N GLY A 191 -36.70 19.10 7.23
CA GLY A 191 -37.18 19.91 8.34
C GLY A 191 -38.70 19.79 8.51
N ALA A 192 -39.10 19.69 9.78
CA ALA A 192 -40.25 20.33 10.41
C ALA A 192 -41.70 20.12 9.90
N ARG A 193 -42.58 19.95 10.92
CA ARG A 193 -44.06 20.01 10.97
C ARG A 193 -44.69 18.61 10.85
N GLU A 194 -45.36 18.10 11.88
CA GLU A 194 -46.70 18.54 12.25
C GLU A 194 -47.05 18.19 13.71
N LYS A 195 -47.37 19.20 14.53
CA LYS A 195 -48.20 19.06 15.74
C LYS A 195 -49.55 19.69 15.40
N ALA A 196 -50.59 18.87 15.19
CA ALA A 196 -52.00 19.28 15.27
C ALA A 196 -52.93 18.05 15.19
N LEU A 197 -53.45 17.58 16.34
CA LEU A 197 -54.84 17.11 16.59
C LEU A 197 -54.89 16.51 18.01
N VAL A 198 -55.41 17.23 19.01
CA VAL A 198 -56.78 17.09 19.56
C VAL A 198 -57.11 15.67 20.01
N GLN A 199 -56.90 15.39 21.31
CA GLN A 199 -57.96 15.17 22.30
C GLN A 199 -57.38 15.33 23.71
#